data_AF-A0A9P1HB82-F1
#
_entry.id   AF-A0A9P1HB82-F1
#
_cell.length_a   1.000
_cell.length_b   1.000
_cell.length_c   1.000
_cell.angle_alpha   90.00
_cell.angle_beta   90.00
_cell.angle_gamma   90.00
#
_symmetry.space_group_name_H-M   'P 1'
#
loop_
_entity.id
_entity.type
_entity.pdbx_description
1 polymer ?
#
loop_
_entity_poly.entity_id
_entity_poly.type
_entity_poly.pdbx_seq_one_letter_code
_entity_poly.pdbx_strand_id
1 'polypeptide(L)'
;MSQDTGLWSVRRPREHNFEMEMKHVLTQNIVKSPTQKDFNYMFQYPYEKSITKSQISAVGGQNWSTFLGLLHWMMQLAQMLDGYSCGRFDDACLDSGIDVSGDRIIFDFLSKAYRDWLAMDEDAGDEDAERVLAPHIDSMARAFEESNSRYLSELEMLEAENARLQKEIEDLEKSTPDPAVLDNHFRIMEEDKMKFEEYNALAQQRSEKYESRIHVLQEELDKLIAESKEDIDRMTAERERLQKGIESASQRLDEIKKKVAERESEASKRLDELERMVDKYNTLAYQNALIPATAVNANGGDYELRITVSDGPEFTSSQLNGSSGTVSGERLLAEPTTGYQPGHILNLDLRAMDIMMKDHDLLDGIKEAIEDKRNEVETLGHRVRAAEEEYEKTKEVTTAQKLNSDAQIEKMEKELAKMRAGLTESVQFMEQREMNTNIEYEQLTVRANALREELHTGIDRILNDVIKFKIHIQKNLDDYEGFVADELEKELGSDEVSEDTRALDL
;
A
#
# COMPACT_ATOMS: atom_id res chain seq x y z
N MET A 1 1.91 13.88 42.24
CA MET A 1 1.58 12.97 43.35
C MET A 1 2.81 12.09 43.55
N SER A 2 3.83 12.64 44.22
CA SER A 2 5.00 11.86 44.65
C SER A 2 4.50 10.83 45.65
N GLN A 3 4.54 9.57 45.24
CA GLN A 3 4.61 8.46 46.17
C GLN A 3 6.02 8.48 46.73
N ASP A 4 6.17 9.10 47.90
CA ASP A 4 7.32 8.90 48.77
C ASP A 4 7.30 7.43 49.21
N THR A 5 7.89 6.56 48.39
CA THR A 5 8.42 5.29 48.87
C THR A 5 9.70 5.61 49.64
N GLY A 6 9.53 6.10 50.87
CA GLY A 6 10.60 6.23 51.84
C GLY A 6 11.13 4.84 52.17
N LEU A 7 12.19 4.43 51.47
CA LEU A 7 13.04 3.33 51.92
C LEU A 7 13.53 3.69 53.32
N TRP A 8 12.99 3.00 54.32
CA TRP A 8 13.41 3.07 55.70
C TRP A 8 14.84 2.53 55.81
N SER A 9 15.82 3.42 55.71
CA SER A 9 17.18 3.15 56.17
C SER A 9 17.15 2.98 57.70
N VAL A 10 16.91 1.76 58.16
CA VAL A 10 17.18 1.34 59.54
C VAL A 10 18.70 1.21 59.72
N ARG A 11 19.40 2.35 59.70
CA ARG A 11 20.76 2.42 60.24
C ARG A 11 20.62 2.31 61.75
N ARG A 12 21.25 1.28 62.32
CA ARG A 12 21.32 1.02 63.78
C ARG A 12 21.47 2.34 64.54
N PRO A 13 20.59 2.66 65.50
CA PRO A 13 20.77 3.80 66.39
C PRO A 13 21.96 3.49 67.30
N ARG A 14 23.18 3.79 66.85
CA ARG A 14 24.33 3.88 67.74
C ARG A 14 24.16 5.17 68.54
N GLU A 15 23.80 4.96 69.79
CA GLU A 15 24.22 5.74 70.95
C GLU A 15 23.97 7.26 70.88
N HIS A 16 22.97 7.68 71.67
CA HIS A 16 22.92 8.99 72.33
C HIS A 16 22.76 10.23 71.43
N ASN A 17 21.65 10.37 70.68
CA ASN A 17 21.30 11.72 70.19
C ASN A 17 19.83 12.02 69.82
N PHE A 18 18.86 11.16 70.12
CA PHE A 18 17.45 11.48 69.81
C PHE A 18 16.98 12.79 70.47
N GLU A 19 17.34 13.01 71.74
CA GLU A 19 16.98 14.24 72.47
C GLU A 19 17.77 15.47 72.00
N MET A 20 18.99 15.27 71.49
CA MET A 20 19.87 16.35 71.04
C MET A 20 19.52 16.81 69.61
N GLU A 21 19.13 15.89 68.72
CA GLU A 21 18.61 16.21 67.38
C GLU A 21 17.22 16.83 67.43
N MET A 22 16.33 16.35 68.30
CA MET A 22 14.94 16.84 68.39
C MET A 22 14.75 18.06 69.30
N LYS A 23 15.78 18.44 70.09
CA LYS A 23 15.71 19.51 71.12
C LYS A 23 14.47 19.40 72.03
N HIS A 24 13.99 18.19 72.29
CA HIS A 24 12.78 17.92 73.04
C HIS A 24 12.99 16.70 73.94
N VAL A 25 12.91 16.91 75.25
CA VAL A 25 13.18 15.86 76.26
C VAL A 25 11.89 15.08 76.50
N LEU A 26 11.92 13.78 76.19
CA LEU A 26 10.77 12.91 76.36
C LEU A 26 10.65 12.52 77.85
N THR A 27 9.76 13.17 78.60
CA THR A 27 9.57 12.87 80.03
C THR A 27 8.68 11.63 80.25
N GLN A 28 8.86 10.94 81.38
CA GLN A 28 8.17 9.69 81.74
C GLN A 28 6.62 9.77 81.77
N ASN A 29 6.05 10.99 81.77
CA ASN A 29 4.61 11.25 81.74
C ASN A 29 3.98 11.21 80.33
N ILE A 30 4.77 11.07 79.28
CA ILE A 30 4.30 11.06 77.88
C ILE A 30 3.35 9.90 77.59
N VAL A 31 3.55 8.74 78.23
CA VAL A 31 2.68 7.58 78.05
C VAL A 31 1.30 7.76 78.72
N LYS A 32 1.21 8.63 79.75
CA LYS A 32 -0.02 8.87 80.52
C LYS A 32 -0.84 10.06 80.02
N SER A 33 -0.18 11.10 79.51
CA SER A 33 -0.83 12.30 78.97
C SER A 33 0.06 12.96 77.91
N PRO A 34 0.17 12.38 76.71
CA PRO A 34 1.04 12.91 75.67
C PRO A 34 0.55 14.28 75.20
N THR A 35 1.46 15.25 75.10
CA THR A 35 1.15 16.51 74.42
C THR A 35 1.25 16.34 72.91
N GLN A 36 0.68 17.28 72.14
CA GLN A 36 0.75 17.26 70.68
C GLN A 36 2.19 17.20 70.16
N LYS A 37 3.13 17.90 70.82
CA LYS A 37 4.55 17.87 70.44
C LYS A 37 5.14 16.48 70.68
N ASP A 38 4.82 15.84 71.81
CA ASP A 38 5.28 14.48 72.11
C ASP A 38 4.77 13.48 71.06
N PHE A 39 3.50 13.61 70.65
CA PHE A 39 2.90 12.76 69.63
C PHE A 39 3.58 12.92 68.26
N ASN A 40 3.84 14.16 67.84
CA ASN A 40 4.48 14.45 66.55
C ASN A 40 5.93 14.00 66.51
N TYR A 41 6.69 14.21 67.58
CA TYR A 41 8.09 13.76 67.64
C TYR A 41 8.23 12.24 67.76
N MET A 42 7.28 11.56 68.42
CA MET A 42 7.34 10.11 68.63
C MET A 42 6.93 9.32 67.38
N PHE A 43 5.92 9.77 66.65
CA PHE A 43 5.38 9.02 65.52
C PHE A 43 5.70 9.62 64.14
N GLN A 44 6.14 10.88 64.05
CA GLN A 44 6.43 11.57 62.78
C GLN A 44 5.30 11.41 61.76
N TYR A 45 4.06 11.61 62.21
CA TYR A 45 2.88 11.38 61.38
C TYR A 45 2.89 12.27 60.12
N PRO A 46 2.82 11.71 58.90
CA PRO A 46 2.94 12.47 57.65
C PRO A 46 1.92 13.61 57.49
N TYR A 47 0.75 13.49 58.13
CA TYR A 47 -0.32 14.49 58.07
C TYR A 47 -0.45 15.34 59.33
N GLU A 48 0.67 15.59 60.04
CA GLU A 48 0.75 16.44 61.24
C GLU A 48 0.01 17.77 61.10
N LYS A 49 0.16 18.44 59.94
CA LYS A 49 -0.41 19.77 59.67
C LYS A 49 -1.95 19.80 59.65
N SER A 50 -2.59 18.64 59.54
CA SER A 50 -4.05 18.51 59.51
C SER A 50 -4.69 18.39 60.89
N ILE A 51 -3.88 18.18 61.95
CA ILE A 51 -4.36 17.98 63.31
C ILE A 51 -3.91 19.16 64.19
N THR A 52 -4.88 19.93 64.70
CA THR A 52 -4.61 21.09 65.57
C THR A 52 -4.68 20.71 67.06
N LYS A 53 -4.00 21.49 67.91
CA LYS A 53 -3.92 21.25 69.37
C LYS A 53 -5.28 21.11 70.06
N SER A 54 -6.27 21.88 69.61
CA SER A 54 -7.64 21.85 70.14
C SER A 54 -8.40 20.58 69.77
N GLN A 55 -8.07 19.96 68.63
CA GLN A 55 -8.73 18.73 68.15
C GLN A 55 -8.26 17.50 68.94
N ILE A 56 -7.01 17.47 69.40
CA ILE A 56 -6.45 16.36 70.20
C ILE A 56 -7.08 16.32 71.61
N SER A 57 -7.47 17.48 72.15
CA SER A 57 -8.12 17.56 73.46
C SER A 57 -9.59 17.11 73.46
N ALA A 58 -10.24 17.04 72.29
CA ALA A 58 -11.65 16.70 72.14
C ALA A 58 -11.88 15.84 70.87
N VAL A 59 -11.41 14.60 70.93
CA VAL A 59 -11.37 13.65 69.79
C VAL A 59 -12.74 13.17 69.29
N GLY A 60 -13.81 13.29 70.09
CA GLY A 60 -15.14 12.76 69.76
C GLY A 60 -16.09 13.68 68.96
N GLY A 61 -15.58 14.80 68.44
CA GLY A 61 -16.39 15.78 67.70
C GLY A 61 -16.43 15.56 66.18
N GLN A 62 -16.63 16.63 65.42
CA GLN A 62 -16.71 16.64 63.95
C GLN A 62 -15.44 16.11 63.24
N ASN A 63 -14.32 15.98 63.96
CA ASN A 63 -13.02 15.53 63.45
C ASN A 63 -12.71 14.05 63.79
N TRP A 64 -13.70 13.28 64.27
CA TRP A 64 -13.54 11.86 64.62
C TRP A 64 -13.05 11.00 63.44
N SER A 65 -13.48 11.30 62.21
CA SER A 65 -13.02 10.60 61.00
C SER A 65 -11.51 10.76 60.76
N THR A 66 -10.95 11.94 61.05
CA THR A 66 -9.52 12.21 60.95
C THR A 66 -8.73 11.44 62.01
N PHE A 67 -9.24 11.37 63.25
CA PHE A 67 -8.63 10.56 64.32
C PHE A 67 -8.77 9.05 64.07
N LEU A 68 -9.85 8.61 63.43
CA LEU A 68 -9.99 7.22 62.99
C LEU A 68 -8.96 6.87 61.91
N GLY A 69 -8.71 7.77 60.96
CA GLY A 69 -7.64 7.62 59.97
C GLY A 69 -6.25 7.58 60.62
N LEU A 70 -6.02 8.41 61.63
CA LEU A 70 -4.79 8.39 62.43
C LEU A 70 -4.62 7.06 63.18
N LEU A 71 -5.65 6.57 63.85
CA LEU A 71 -5.63 5.29 64.57
C LEU A 71 -5.41 4.11 63.61
N HIS A 72 -6.05 4.14 62.44
CA HIS A 72 -5.82 3.14 61.40
C HIS A 72 -4.37 3.17 60.90
N TRP A 73 -3.81 4.36 60.67
CA TRP A 73 -2.40 4.50 60.30
C TRP A 73 -1.46 4.01 61.42
N MET A 74 -1.73 4.32 62.68
CA MET A 74 -0.95 3.80 63.81
C MET A 74 -1.07 2.28 63.93
N MET A 75 -2.25 1.71 63.67
CA MET A 75 -2.45 0.26 63.62
C MET A 75 -1.63 -0.38 62.50
N GLN A 76 -1.65 0.21 61.30
CA GLN A 76 -0.83 -0.25 60.18
C GLN A 76 0.66 -0.11 60.46
N LEU A 77 1.10 0.99 61.07
CA LEU A 77 2.49 1.21 61.45
C LEU A 77 2.92 0.18 62.51
N ALA A 78 2.09 -0.11 63.51
CA ALA A 78 2.34 -1.16 64.48
C ALA A 78 2.43 -2.55 63.83
N GLN A 79 1.53 -2.86 62.89
CA GLN A 79 1.59 -4.11 62.11
C GLN A 79 2.84 -4.19 61.21
N MET A 80 3.29 -3.07 60.65
CA MET A 80 4.52 -3.03 59.86
C MET A 80 5.75 -3.20 60.75
N LEU A 81 5.83 -2.50 61.89
CA LEU A 81 6.92 -2.66 62.86
C LEU A 81 7.00 -4.11 63.37
N ASP A 82 5.86 -4.70 63.71
CA ASP A 82 5.78 -6.11 64.11
C ASP A 82 6.21 -7.05 62.96
N GLY A 83 5.81 -6.71 61.73
CA GLY A 83 6.24 -7.39 60.50
C GLY A 83 7.75 -7.32 60.26
N TYR A 84 8.39 -6.19 60.57
CA TYR A 84 9.85 -6.04 60.52
C TYR A 84 10.54 -6.89 61.60
N SER A 85 10.05 -6.89 62.84
CA SER A 85 10.61 -7.77 63.87
C SER A 85 10.43 -9.26 63.56
N CYS A 86 9.32 -9.62 62.92
CA CYS A 86 9.05 -10.99 62.48
C CYS A 86 9.78 -11.38 61.19
N GLY A 87 10.43 -10.43 60.50
CA GLY A 87 11.16 -10.64 59.25
C GLY A 87 10.28 -10.95 58.03
N ARG A 88 9.06 -10.42 58.02
CA ARG A 88 8.12 -10.57 56.90
C ARG A 88 8.59 -9.84 55.63
N PHE A 89 9.52 -8.90 55.77
CA PHE A 89 10.07 -8.09 54.69
C PHE A 89 11.49 -8.50 54.29
N ASP A 90 12.02 -9.59 54.85
CA ASP A 90 13.40 -10.04 54.60
C ASP A 90 13.64 -10.34 53.10
N ASP A 91 12.63 -10.88 52.41
CA ASP A 91 12.65 -11.19 50.97
C ASP A 91 12.68 -9.92 50.10
N ALA A 92 11.92 -8.89 50.48
CA ALA A 92 11.93 -7.60 49.80
C ALA A 92 13.25 -6.84 50.01
N CYS A 93 13.92 -7.06 51.15
CA CYS A 93 15.26 -6.55 51.40
C CYS A 93 16.33 -7.31 50.58
N LEU A 94 16.15 -8.63 50.40
CA LEU A 94 17.02 -9.45 49.55
C LEU A 94 16.98 -8.98 48.08
N ASP A 95 15.79 -8.69 47.55
CA ASP A 95 15.62 -8.13 46.19
C ASP A 95 16.31 -6.76 46.03
N SER A 96 16.39 -5.98 47.11
CA SER A 96 17.17 -4.74 47.16
C SER A 96 18.68 -4.92 47.34
N GLY A 97 19.15 -6.18 47.40
CA GLY A 97 20.57 -6.54 47.52
C GLY A 97 21.14 -6.51 48.95
N ILE A 98 20.27 -6.46 49.98
CA ILE A 98 20.68 -6.44 51.38
C ILE A 98 20.15 -7.68 52.09
N ASP A 99 21.04 -8.63 52.41
CA ASP A 99 20.67 -9.81 53.20
C ASP A 99 20.50 -9.43 54.68
N VAL A 100 19.25 -9.17 55.06
CA VAL A 100 18.85 -8.91 56.45
C VAL A 100 18.58 -10.21 57.21
N SER A 101 18.36 -11.32 56.49
CA SER A 101 17.97 -12.61 57.07
C SER A 101 19.12 -13.25 57.85
N GLY A 102 20.33 -13.25 57.28
CA GLY A 102 21.54 -13.74 57.96
C GLY A 102 21.88 -12.92 59.19
N ASP A 103 21.83 -11.59 59.07
CA ASP A 103 22.09 -10.65 60.17
C ASP A 103 21.10 -10.82 61.33
N ARG A 104 19.82 -11.11 61.05
CA ARG A 104 18.80 -11.33 62.08
C ARG A 104 19.04 -12.62 62.85
N ILE A 105 19.41 -13.71 62.16
CA ILE A 105 19.75 -14.99 62.80
C ILE A 105 20.98 -14.82 63.70
N ILE A 106 22.02 -14.14 63.21
CA ILE A 106 23.24 -13.85 63.97
C ILE A 106 22.94 -12.96 65.17
N PHE A 107 22.11 -11.93 65.01
CA PHE A 107 21.75 -11.02 66.09
C PHE A 107 20.91 -11.71 67.18
N ASP A 108 19.98 -12.59 66.82
CA ASP A 108 19.19 -13.38 67.77
C ASP A 108 20.09 -14.36 68.55
N PHE A 109 21.03 -15.02 67.87
CA PHE A 109 22.06 -15.83 68.50
C PHE A 109 22.89 -15.01 69.49
N LEU A 110 23.51 -13.91 69.04
CA LEU A 110 24.33 -13.04 69.89
C LEU A 110 23.53 -12.49 71.08
N SER A 111 22.27 -12.10 70.88
CA SER A 111 21.43 -11.52 71.92
C SER A 111 21.00 -12.54 72.98
N LYS A 112 20.83 -13.81 72.61
CA LYS A 112 20.49 -14.90 73.54
C LYS A 112 21.74 -15.43 74.23
N ALA A 113 22.78 -15.70 73.46
CA ALA A 113 24.09 -16.11 73.97
C ALA A 113 24.67 -15.10 74.95
N TYR A 114 24.60 -13.80 74.63
CA TYR A 114 25.10 -12.74 75.52
C TYR A 114 24.26 -12.58 76.79
N ARG A 115 22.93 -12.80 76.72
CA ARG A 115 22.07 -12.79 77.91
C ARG A 115 22.38 -13.94 78.85
N ASP A 116 22.57 -15.13 78.31
CA ASP A 116 22.89 -16.32 79.10
C ASP A 116 24.33 -16.25 79.63
N TRP A 117 25.24 -15.63 78.88
CA TRP A 117 26.58 -15.30 79.35
C TRP A 117 26.57 -14.29 80.51
N LEU A 118 25.76 -13.22 80.43
CA LEU A 118 25.61 -12.25 81.52
C LEU A 118 24.92 -12.83 82.77
N ALA A 119 24.17 -13.92 82.62
CA ALA A 119 23.54 -14.63 83.74
C ALA A 119 24.48 -15.64 84.40
N MET A 120 25.69 -15.84 83.86
CA MET A 120 26.71 -16.69 84.47
C MET A 120 27.32 -16.01 85.69
N ASP A 121 27.75 -16.83 86.65
CA ASP A 121 28.45 -16.37 87.84
C ASP A 121 29.88 -15.90 87.48
N GLU A 122 30.45 -14.97 88.25
CA GLU A 122 31.81 -14.44 88.00
C GLU A 122 32.90 -15.53 88.06
N ASP A 123 32.61 -16.65 88.73
CA ASP A 123 33.50 -17.81 88.88
C ASP A 123 33.31 -18.88 87.78
N ALA A 124 32.47 -18.64 86.77
CA ALA A 124 32.26 -19.58 85.67
C ALA A 124 33.49 -19.68 84.76
N GLY A 125 34.06 -20.89 84.63
CA GLY A 125 35.18 -21.16 83.74
C GLY A 125 34.79 -21.28 82.27
N ASP A 126 35.79 -21.26 81.38
CA ASP A 126 35.60 -21.32 79.92
C ASP A 126 34.80 -22.57 79.46
N GLU A 127 34.95 -23.71 80.15
CA GLU A 127 34.20 -24.95 79.84
C GLU A 127 32.70 -24.85 80.15
N ASP A 128 32.32 -24.04 81.13
CA ASP A 128 30.91 -23.82 81.48
C ASP A 128 30.25 -22.84 80.49
N ALA A 129 31.00 -21.82 80.04
CA ALA A 129 30.58 -20.91 78.99
C ALA A 129 30.35 -21.65 77.66
N GLU A 130 31.27 -22.54 77.25
CA GLU A 130 31.14 -23.32 76.02
C GLU A 130 29.91 -24.25 76.05
N ARG A 131 29.59 -24.83 77.21
CA ARG A 131 28.42 -25.69 77.39
C ARG A 131 27.09 -24.93 77.27
N VAL A 132 27.04 -23.69 77.77
CA VAL A 132 25.87 -22.81 77.67
C VAL A 132 25.71 -22.27 76.24
N LEU A 133 26.82 -22.05 75.53
CA LEU A 133 26.83 -21.59 74.13
C LEU A 133 26.44 -22.68 73.11
N ALA A 134 26.79 -23.94 73.36
CA ALA A 134 26.50 -25.07 72.48
C ALA A 134 25.03 -25.15 71.97
N PRO A 135 23.98 -25.08 72.83
CA PRO A 135 22.60 -25.14 72.36
C PRO A 135 22.19 -23.94 71.49
N HIS A 136 22.79 -22.76 71.70
CA HIS A 136 22.55 -21.57 70.89
C HIS A 136 23.19 -21.70 69.51
N ILE A 137 24.39 -22.28 69.44
CA ILE A 137 25.09 -22.57 68.19
C ILE A 137 24.28 -23.59 67.36
N ASP A 138 23.77 -24.65 67.99
CA ASP A 138 22.91 -25.64 67.33
C ASP A 138 21.56 -25.05 66.87
N SER A 139 21.03 -24.06 67.59
CA SER A 139 19.82 -23.33 67.19
C SER A 139 20.11 -22.42 65.99
N MET A 140 21.27 -21.77 65.97
CA MET A 140 21.71 -20.92 64.86
C MET A 140 21.96 -21.75 63.60
N ALA A 141 22.65 -22.88 63.72
CA ALA A 141 22.90 -23.80 62.61
C ALA A 141 21.59 -24.29 61.98
N ARG A 142 20.60 -24.68 62.79
CA ARG A 142 19.26 -25.07 62.29
C ARG A 142 18.53 -23.94 61.58
N ALA A 143 18.60 -22.70 62.09
CA ALA A 143 17.98 -21.56 61.46
C ALA A 143 18.63 -21.21 60.10
N PHE A 144 19.95 -21.33 60.00
CA PHE A 144 20.66 -21.21 58.73
C PHE A 144 20.34 -22.34 57.76
N GLU A 145 20.25 -23.59 58.22
CA GLU A 145 19.87 -24.74 57.40
C GLU A 145 18.46 -24.56 56.82
N GLU A 146 17.50 -24.10 57.63
CA GLU A 146 16.13 -23.83 57.18
C GLU A 146 16.08 -22.69 56.15
N SER A 147 16.81 -21.59 56.39
CA SER A 147 16.93 -20.49 55.43
C SER A 147 17.58 -20.96 54.12
N ASN A 148 18.69 -21.69 54.23
CA ASN A 148 19.44 -22.25 53.10
C ASN A 148 18.64 -23.29 52.31
N SER A 149 17.77 -24.07 52.96
CA SER A 149 16.93 -25.08 52.29
C SER A 149 16.02 -24.47 51.22
N ARG A 150 15.57 -23.22 51.42
CA ARG A 150 14.77 -22.49 50.44
C ARG A 150 15.59 -22.14 49.21
N TYR A 151 16.79 -21.60 49.40
CA TYR A 151 17.73 -21.31 48.32
C TYR A 151 18.17 -22.58 47.58
N LEU A 152 18.36 -23.69 48.29
CA LEU A 152 18.67 -24.98 47.69
C LEU A 152 17.53 -25.49 46.81
N SER A 153 16.28 -25.37 47.27
CA SER A 153 15.11 -25.76 46.46
C SER A 153 14.95 -24.86 45.23
N GLU A 154 15.21 -23.56 45.34
CA GLU A 154 15.17 -22.64 44.19
C GLU A 154 16.26 -22.98 43.18
N LEU A 155 17.48 -23.26 43.65
CA LEU A 155 18.60 -23.67 42.82
C LEU A 155 18.27 -24.98 42.07
N GLU A 156 17.70 -25.98 42.74
CA GLU A 156 17.28 -27.24 42.11
C GLU A 156 16.22 -27.02 41.02
N MET A 157 15.26 -26.12 41.24
CA MET A 157 14.26 -25.75 40.23
C MET A 157 14.89 -25.07 39.01
N LEU A 158 15.83 -24.14 39.23
CA LEU A 158 16.55 -23.45 38.16
C LEU A 158 17.46 -24.40 37.37
N GLU A 159 18.14 -25.33 38.04
CA GLU A 159 18.94 -26.37 37.38
C GLU A 159 18.07 -27.29 36.53
N ALA A 160 16.90 -27.70 37.03
CA ALA A 160 15.94 -28.49 36.28
C ALA A 160 15.38 -27.74 35.06
N GLU A 161 15.09 -26.45 35.20
CA GLU A 161 14.65 -25.60 34.09
C GLU A 161 15.76 -25.43 33.04
N ASN A 162 16.99 -25.18 33.46
CA ASN A 162 18.14 -25.07 32.56
C ASN A 162 18.36 -26.37 31.78
N ALA A 163 18.30 -27.53 32.45
CA ALA A 163 18.38 -28.82 31.79
C ALA A 163 17.24 -29.04 30.78
N ARG A 164 16.01 -28.58 31.10
CA ARG A 164 14.88 -28.64 30.17
C ARG A 164 15.10 -27.76 28.94
N LEU A 165 15.56 -26.52 29.14
CA LEU A 165 15.84 -25.56 28.08
C LEU A 165 16.98 -26.04 27.18
N GLN A 166 18.04 -26.60 27.75
CA GLN A 166 19.14 -27.19 26.97
C GLN A 166 18.63 -28.32 26.07
N LYS A 167 17.75 -29.18 26.60
CA LYS A 167 17.15 -30.25 25.80
C LYS A 167 16.23 -29.72 24.69
N GLU A 168 15.46 -28.67 24.98
CA GLU A 168 14.60 -28.01 23.99
C GLU A 168 15.45 -27.36 22.88
N ILE A 169 16.59 -26.77 23.22
CA ILE A 169 17.57 -26.25 22.24
C ILE A 169 18.11 -27.40 21.38
N GLU A 170 18.52 -28.52 21.97
CA GLU A 170 19.04 -29.68 21.22
C GLU A 170 17.96 -30.28 20.28
N ASP A 171 16.72 -30.41 20.74
CA ASP A 171 15.60 -30.89 19.93
C ASP A 171 15.29 -29.91 18.78
N LEU A 172 15.37 -28.60 19.03
CA LEU A 172 15.22 -27.56 18.01
C LEU A 172 16.36 -27.60 16.99
N GLU A 173 17.62 -27.68 17.43
CA GLU A 173 18.80 -27.79 16.56
C GLU A 173 18.70 -29.01 15.63
N LYS A 174 18.18 -30.13 16.14
CA LYS A 174 17.95 -31.35 15.36
C LYS A 174 16.73 -31.25 14.43
N SER A 175 15.72 -30.48 14.82
CA SER A 175 14.49 -30.25 14.05
C SER A 175 14.71 -29.25 12.91
N THR A 176 15.56 -28.24 13.09
CA THR A 176 15.95 -27.35 12.00
C THR A 176 16.86 -28.08 11.03
N PRO A 177 16.48 -28.19 9.73
CA PRO A 177 17.38 -28.73 8.72
C PRO A 177 18.71 -27.97 8.73
N ASP A 178 19.81 -28.71 8.60
CA ASP A 178 21.19 -28.20 8.65
C ASP A 178 21.31 -26.83 7.95
N PRO A 179 21.74 -25.77 8.67
CA PRO A 179 21.86 -24.43 8.10
C PRO A 179 22.73 -24.41 6.83
N ALA A 180 23.64 -25.37 6.64
CA ALA A 180 24.42 -25.51 5.41
C ALA A 180 23.55 -25.86 4.19
N VAL A 181 22.47 -26.61 4.36
CA VAL A 181 21.53 -26.91 3.26
C VAL A 181 20.73 -25.68 2.90
N LEU A 182 20.31 -24.90 3.90
CA LEU A 182 19.58 -23.65 3.69
C LEU A 182 20.46 -22.60 2.99
N ASP A 183 21.71 -22.46 3.40
CA ASP A 183 22.70 -21.60 2.74
C ASP A 183 22.96 -22.01 1.28
N ASN A 184 23.02 -23.32 1.01
CA ASN A 184 23.12 -23.80 -0.37
C ASN A 184 21.87 -23.48 -1.20
N HIS A 185 20.67 -23.60 -0.62
CA HIS A 185 19.44 -23.19 -1.29
C HIS A 185 19.38 -21.68 -1.51
N PHE A 186 19.80 -20.87 -0.54
CA PHE A 186 19.90 -19.42 -0.68
C PHE A 186 20.87 -19.04 -1.80
N ARG A 187 22.06 -19.66 -1.86
CA ARG A 187 23.02 -19.42 -2.94
C ARG A 187 22.45 -19.78 -4.31
N ILE A 188 21.79 -20.94 -4.44
CA ILE A 188 21.14 -21.34 -5.70
C ILE A 188 20.05 -20.33 -6.10
N MET A 189 19.23 -19.88 -5.14
CA MET A 189 18.20 -18.88 -5.39
C MET A 189 18.78 -17.52 -5.77
N GLU A 190 19.90 -17.09 -5.20
CA GLU A 190 20.60 -15.86 -5.59
C GLU A 190 21.18 -15.95 -7.00
N GLU A 191 21.81 -17.08 -7.34
CA GLU A 191 22.31 -17.32 -8.69
C GLU A 191 21.18 -17.32 -9.72
N ASP A 192 20.06 -17.96 -9.41
CA ASP A 192 18.91 -17.99 -10.31
C ASP A 192 18.22 -16.63 -10.40
N LYS A 193 18.13 -15.88 -9.30
CA LYS A 193 17.64 -14.50 -9.31
C LYS A 193 18.48 -13.62 -10.25
N MET A 194 19.81 -13.68 -10.16
CA MET A 194 20.69 -12.93 -11.06
C MET A 194 20.46 -13.32 -12.52
N LYS A 195 20.36 -14.62 -12.83
CA LYS A 195 20.07 -15.09 -14.20
C LYS A 195 18.71 -14.59 -14.71
N PHE A 196 17.68 -14.57 -13.86
CA PHE A 196 16.37 -14.06 -14.24
C PHE A 196 16.37 -12.54 -14.42
N GLU A 197 17.11 -11.80 -13.60
CA GLU A 197 17.29 -10.35 -13.78
C GLU A 197 18.02 -10.04 -15.09
N GLU A 198 19.09 -10.77 -15.42
CA GLU A 198 19.79 -10.65 -16.70
C GLU A 198 18.89 -11.00 -17.90
N TYR A 199 18.13 -12.09 -17.80
CA TYR A 199 17.17 -12.49 -18.84
C TYR A 199 16.08 -11.44 -19.02
N ASN A 200 15.54 -10.91 -17.91
CA ASN A 200 14.49 -9.90 -17.96
C ASN A 200 15.01 -8.58 -18.52
N ALA A 201 16.23 -8.17 -18.17
CA ALA A 201 16.89 -7.00 -18.76
C ALA A 201 17.10 -7.16 -20.27
N LEU A 202 17.53 -8.35 -20.72
CA LEU A 202 17.68 -8.65 -22.14
C LEU A 202 16.32 -8.64 -22.87
N ALA A 203 15.28 -9.22 -22.26
CA ALA A 203 13.94 -9.23 -22.80
C ALA A 203 13.36 -7.80 -22.91
N GLN A 204 13.60 -6.97 -21.90
CA GLN A 204 13.16 -5.58 -21.88
C GLN A 204 13.89 -4.74 -22.93
N GLN A 205 15.22 -4.88 -23.06
CA GLN A 205 15.98 -4.24 -24.14
C GLN A 205 15.46 -4.67 -25.53
N ARG A 206 15.08 -5.94 -25.68
CA ARG A 206 14.51 -6.45 -26.94
C ARG A 206 13.11 -5.87 -27.19
N SER A 207 12.28 -5.74 -26.15
CA SER A 207 10.98 -5.09 -26.24
C SER A 207 11.11 -3.63 -26.66
N GLU A 208 12.01 -2.86 -26.03
CA GLU A 208 12.28 -1.46 -26.38
C GLU A 208 12.73 -1.30 -27.84
N LYS A 209 13.53 -2.24 -28.36
CA LYS A 209 13.92 -2.24 -29.78
C LYS A 209 12.73 -2.45 -30.70
N TYR A 210 11.82 -3.38 -30.37
CA TYR A 210 10.62 -3.60 -31.16
C TYR A 210 9.65 -2.42 -31.05
N GLU A 211 9.50 -1.84 -29.87
CA GLU A 211 8.65 -0.67 -29.63
C GLU A 211 9.18 0.56 -30.39
N SER A 212 10.49 0.80 -30.36
CA SER A 212 11.14 1.83 -31.18
C SER A 212 10.92 1.58 -32.67
N ARG A 213 11.00 0.32 -33.13
CA ARG A 213 10.75 -0.02 -34.54
C ARG A 213 9.28 0.19 -34.92
N ILE A 214 8.35 -0.17 -34.04
CA ILE A 214 6.92 0.08 -34.22
C ILE A 214 6.67 1.58 -34.31
N HIS A 215 7.27 2.39 -33.44
CA HIS A 215 7.14 3.86 -33.49
C HIS A 215 7.61 4.43 -34.82
N VAL A 216 8.77 4.00 -35.32
CA VAL A 216 9.29 4.44 -36.63
C VAL A 216 8.35 4.02 -37.76
N LEU A 217 7.83 2.78 -37.74
CA LEU A 217 6.87 2.31 -38.74
C LEU A 217 5.53 3.05 -38.65
N GLN A 218 5.10 3.44 -37.45
CA GLN A 218 3.91 4.25 -37.23
C GLN A 218 4.09 5.66 -37.82
N GLU A 219 5.24 6.29 -37.60
CA GLU A 219 5.56 7.58 -38.23
C GLU A 219 5.63 7.50 -39.75
N GLU A 220 6.20 6.43 -40.31
CA GLU A 220 6.23 6.20 -41.76
C GLU A 220 4.82 5.99 -42.31
N LEU A 221 3.96 5.25 -41.60
CA LEU A 221 2.56 5.06 -41.96
C LEU A 221 1.78 6.37 -41.90
N ASP A 222 1.96 7.18 -40.86
CA ASP A 222 1.30 8.47 -40.71
C ASP A 222 1.71 9.46 -41.81
N LYS A 223 2.98 9.46 -42.22
CA LYS A 223 3.45 10.23 -43.37
C LYS A 223 2.79 9.77 -44.67
N LEU A 224 2.74 8.47 -44.93
CA LEU A 224 2.07 7.91 -46.11
C LEU A 224 0.56 8.19 -46.11
N ILE A 225 -0.09 8.15 -44.94
CA ILE A 225 -1.51 8.52 -44.80
C ILE A 225 -1.70 10.00 -45.08
N ALA A 226 -0.81 10.87 -44.60
CA ALA A 226 -0.88 12.30 -44.87
C ALA A 226 -0.69 12.62 -46.36
N GLU A 227 0.30 12.01 -47.01
CA GLU A 227 0.53 12.14 -48.46
C GLU A 227 -0.65 11.62 -49.27
N SER A 228 -1.15 10.42 -48.94
CA SER A 228 -2.33 9.83 -49.59
C SER A 228 -3.57 10.68 -49.38
N LYS A 229 -3.77 11.26 -48.18
CA LYS A 229 -4.89 12.15 -47.90
C LYS A 229 -4.80 13.44 -48.72
N GLU A 230 -3.62 14.04 -48.84
CA GLU A 230 -3.41 15.21 -49.68
C GLU A 230 -3.70 14.91 -51.16
N ASP A 231 -3.27 13.75 -51.65
CA ASP A 231 -3.56 13.29 -53.00
C ASP A 231 -5.05 12.97 -53.21
N ILE A 232 -5.72 12.37 -52.23
CA ILE A 232 -7.18 12.13 -52.25
C ILE A 232 -7.94 13.46 -52.29
N ASP A 233 -7.55 14.45 -51.48
CA ASP A 233 -8.19 15.77 -51.45
C ASP A 233 -7.98 16.49 -52.79
N ARG A 234 -6.77 16.41 -53.38
CA ARG A 234 -6.48 16.94 -54.72
C ARG A 234 -7.33 16.26 -55.80
N MET A 235 -7.35 14.92 -55.82
CA MET A 235 -8.15 14.15 -56.78
C MET A 235 -9.65 14.40 -56.61
N THR A 236 -10.13 14.58 -55.38
CA THR A 236 -11.54 14.87 -55.10
C THR A 236 -11.92 16.27 -55.58
N ALA A 237 -11.04 17.27 -55.39
CA ALA A 237 -11.24 18.62 -55.91
C ALA A 237 -11.22 18.66 -57.45
N GLU A 238 -10.32 17.91 -58.09
CA GLU A 238 -10.32 17.76 -59.56
C GLU A 238 -11.58 17.03 -60.05
N ARG A 239 -12.00 15.96 -59.38
CA ARG A 239 -13.22 15.23 -59.71
C ARG A 239 -14.46 16.12 -59.57
N GLU A 240 -14.57 16.92 -58.51
CA GLU A 240 -15.68 17.86 -58.34
C GLU A 240 -15.67 18.96 -59.41
N ARG A 241 -14.48 19.45 -59.78
CA ARG A 241 -14.33 20.43 -60.87
C ARG A 241 -14.74 19.85 -62.23
N LEU A 242 -14.32 18.63 -62.52
CA LEU A 242 -14.68 17.92 -63.75
C LEU A 242 -16.18 17.61 -63.78
N GLN A 243 -16.75 17.18 -62.64
CA GLN A 243 -18.18 16.93 -62.50
C GLN A 243 -19.00 18.20 -62.78
N LYS A 244 -18.61 19.35 -62.21
CA LYS A 244 -19.23 20.66 -62.52
C LYS A 244 -19.08 21.03 -64.00
N GLY A 245 -17.94 20.70 -64.61
CA GLY A 245 -17.71 20.88 -66.04
C GLY A 245 -18.65 20.04 -66.90
N ILE A 246 -18.82 18.76 -66.55
CA ILE A 246 -19.74 17.82 -67.21
C ILE A 246 -21.19 18.27 -67.04
N GLU A 247 -21.59 18.68 -65.84
CA GLU A 247 -22.95 19.18 -65.58
C GLU A 247 -23.24 20.44 -66.39
N SER A 248 -22.29 21.39 -66.45
CA SER A 248 -22.43 22.58 -67.28
C SER A 248 -22.50 22.25 -68.77
N ALA A 249 -21.69 21.29 -69.24
CA ALA A 249 -21.73 20.84 -70.63
C ALA A 249 -23.04 20.11 -70.95
N SER A 250 -23.55 19.28 -70.04
CA SER A 250 -24.83 18.59 -70.17
C SER A 250 -25.99 19.58 -70.23
N GLN A 251 -26.00 20.60 -69.35
CA GLN A 251 -27.01 21.65 -69.39
C GLN A 251 -26.99 22.41 -70.73
N ARG A 252 -25.81 22.77 -71.24
CA ARG A 252 -25.68 23.40 -72.56
C ARG A 252 -26.17 22.48 -73.68
N LEU A 253 -25.89 21.18 -73.57
CA LEU A 253 -26.31 20.18 -74.54
C LEU A 253 -27.84 20.03 -74.53
N ASP A 254 -28.47 20.01 -73.35
CA ASP A 254 -29.93 19.96 -73.22
C ASP A 254 -30.59 21.26 -73.72
N GLU A 255 -29.98 22.41 -73.48
CA GLU A 255 -30.43 23.69 -74.06
C GLU A 255 -30.35 23.69 -75.59
N ILE A 256 -29.27 23.15 -76.16
CA ILE A 256 -29.11 23.03 -77.62
C ILE A 256 -30.12 22.01 -78.17
N LYS A 257 -30.28 20.85 -77.55
CA LYS A 257 -31.29 19.86 -77.93
C LYS A 257 -32.69 20.45 -77.92
N LYS A 258 -33.03 21.24 -76.90
CA LYS A 258 -34.33 21.93 -76.83
C LYS A 258 -34.50 22.92 -77.99
N LYS A 259 -33.47 23.71 -78.31
CA LYS A 259 -33.51 24.62 -79.47
C LYS A 259 -33.62 23.86 -80.80
N VAL A 260 -32.97 22.71 -80.93
CA VAL A 260 -33.09 21.85 -82.11
C VAL A 260 -34.50 21.28 -82.22
N ALA A 261 -35.06 20.73 -81.14
CA ALA A 261 -36.42 20.22 -81.12
C ALA A 261 -37.47 21.31 -81.43
N GLU A 262 -37.27 22.54 -80.94
CA GLU A 262 -38.12 23.69 -81.31
C GLU A 262 -38.03 24.00 -82.82
N ARG A 263 -36.82 24.00 -83.38
CA ARG A 263 -36.60 24.21 -84.83
C ARG A 263 -37.13 23.06 -85.69
N GLU A 264 -37.01 21.82 -85.24
CA GLU A 264 -37.60 20.65 -85.89
C GLU A 264 -39.12 20.70 -85.86
N SER A 265 -39.73 21.13 -84.75
CA SER A 265 -41.18 21.37 -84.67
C SER A 265 -41.62 22.50 -85.60
N GLU A 266 -40.87 23.60 -85.68
CA GLU A 266 -41.13 24.68 -86.64
C GLU A 266 -40.98 24.20 -88.10
N ALA A 267 -39.95 23.41 -88.40
CA ALA A 267 -39.72 22.84 -89.71
C ALA A 267 -40.83 21.84 -90.08
N SER A 268 -41.24 20.99 -89.14
CA SER A 268 -42.33 20.03 -89.32
C SER A 268 -43.66 20.76 -89.58
N LYS A 269 -43.98 21.82 -88.82
CA LYS A 269 -45.18 22.63 -89.09
C LYS A 269 -45.16 23.27 -90.49
N ARG A 270 -44.00 23.73 -90.94
CA ARG A 270 -43.84 24.27 -92.31
C ARG A 270 -43.95 23.17 -93.37
N LEU A 271 -43.47 21.97 -93.08
CA LEU A 271 -43.64 20.81 -93.95
C LEU A 271 -45.13 20.44 -94.07
N ASP A 272 -45.85 20.35 -92.95
CA ASP A 272 -47.29 20.05 -92.94
C ASP A 272 -48.09 21.11 -93.72
N GLU A 273 -47.69 22.39 -93.62
CA GLU A 273 -48.32 23.47 -94.38
C GLU A 273 -48.00 23.38 -95.88
N LEU A 274 -46.77 22.99 -96.24
CA LEU A 274 -46.40 22.71 -97.62
C LEU A 274 -47.17 21.50 -98.18
N GLU A 275 -47.30 20.44 -97.41
CA GLU A 275 -48.09 19.24 -97.76
C GLU A 275 -49.56 19.61 -98.00
N ARG A 276 -50.16 20.42 -97.11
CA ARG A 276 -51.51 20.96 -97.33
C ARG A 276 -51.62 21.82 -98.59
N MET A 277 -50.59 22.59 -98.96
CA MET A 277 -50.60 23.37 -100.21
C MET A 277 -50.44 22.46 -101.44
N VAL A 278 -49.59 21.45 -101.36
CA VAL A 278 -49.42 20.44 -102.42
C VAL A 278 -50.71 19.64 -102.60
N ASP A 279 -51.37 19.23 -101.52
CA ASP A 279 -52.67 18.57 -101.57
C ASP A 279 -53.74 19.46 -102.18
N LYS A 280 -53.81 20.75 -101.80
CA LYS A 280 -54.73 21.72 -102.42
C LYS A 280 -54.44 21.88 -103.91
N TYR A 281 -53.17 21.97 -104.31
CA TYR A 281 -52.77 22.06 -105.72
C TYR A 281 -53.14 20.79 -106.49
N ASN A 282 -52.81 19.61 -105.96
CA ASN A 282 -53.12 18.32 -106.55
C ASN A 282 -54.64 18.13 -106.67
N THR A 283 -55.42 18.53 -105.65
CA THR A 283 -56.89 18.47 -105.68
C THR A 283 -57.48 19.44 -106.71
N LEU A 284 -56.93 20.65 -106.85
CA LEU A 284 -57.31 21.59 -107.92
C LEU A 284 -56.91 21.09 -109.31
N ALA A 285 -55.79 20.38 -109.43
CA ALA A 285 -55.36 19.72 -110.66
C ALA A 285 -56.29 18.55 -111.04
N TYR A 286 -56.81 17.81 -110.05
CA TYR A 286 -57.87 16.81 -110.24
C TYR A 286 -59.20 17.45 -110.67
N GLN A 287 -59.63 18.54 -110.04
CA GLN A 287 -60.88 19.25 -110.42
C GLN A 287 -60.83 19.87 -111.82
N ASN A 288 -59.65 20.31 -112.28
CA ASN A 288 -59.47 20.87 -113.62
C ASN A 288 -59.08 19.82 -114.69
N ALA A 289 -59.16 18.52 -114.37
CA ALA A 289 -58.88 17.41 -115.29
C ALA A 289 -57.51 17.51 -115.97
N LEU A 290 -56.44 17.78 -115.20
CA LEU A 290 -55.05 17.85 -115.66
C LEU A 290 -54.20 16.63 -115.21
N ILE A 291 -54.78 15.71 -114.43
CA ILE A 291 -54.17 14.46 -113.95
C ILE A 291 -55.29 13.38 -113.96
N PRO A 292 -55.08 12.15 -114.50
CA PRO A 292 -53.83 11.54 -115.00
C PRO A 292 -53.34 12.17 -116.32
N ALA A 293 -52.09 11.90 -116.72
CA ALA A 293 -51.44 12.41 -117.95
C ALA A 293 -52.16 12.15 -119.29
N THR A 294 -53.31 11.48 -119.25
CA THR A 294 -54.22 11.18 -120.37
C THR A 294 -55.50 12.02 -120.37
N ALA A 295 -55.63 13.01 -119.48
CA ALA A 295 -56.78 13.91 -119.44
C ALA A 295 -56.72 15.00 -120.54
N VAL A 296 -57.89 15.39 -121.06
CA VAL A 296 -58.08 16.08 -122.36
C VAL A 296 -57.39 17.45 -122.48
N ASN A 297 -56.94 18.07 -121.38
CA ASN A 297 -56.23 19.35 -121.38
C ASN A 297 -54.79 19.28 -120.84
N ALA A 298 -54.27 18.09 -120.53
CA ALA A 298 -52.87 17.89 -120.20
C ALA A 298 -52.12 17.46 -121.47
N ASN A 299 -51.45 18.40 -122.13
CA ASN A 299 -50.62 18.14 -123.31
C ASN A 299 -49.34 17.37 -122.93
N GLY A 300 -49.48 16.14 -122.42
CA GLY A 300 -48.40 15.20 -122.16
C GLY A 300 -47.42 15.58 -121.03
N GLY A 301 -47.83 16.44 -120.08
CA GLY A 301 -47.01 16.82 -118.92
C GLY A 301 -47.58 16.28 -117.60
N ASP A 302 -46.74 15.64 -116.79
CA ASP A 302 -47.08 15.24 -115.41
C ASP A 302 -47.01 16.48 -114.48
N TYR A 303 -48.17 16.89 -113.96
CA TYR A 303 -48.28 18.03 -113.03
C TYR A 303 -48.47 17.59 -111.56
N GLU A 304 -48.05 16.37 -111.21
CA GLU A 304 -48.08 15.91 -109.82
C GLU A 304 -46.92 16.54 -109.02
N LEU A 305 -47.25 17.39 -108.05
CA LEU A 305 -46.27 17.88 -107.08
C LEU A 305 -46.05 16.79 -106.01
N ARG A 306 -44.84 16.25 -105.95
CA ARG A 306 -44.41 15.28 -104.93
C ARG A 306 -43.37 15.93 -104.02
N ILE A 307 -43.65 15.97 -102.72
CA ILE A 307 -42.69 16.46 -101.72
C ILE A 307 -41.64 15.37 -101.51
N THR A 308 -40.42 15.61 -102.00
CA THR A 308 -39.24 14.84 -101.59
C THR A 308 -38.59 15.55 -100.42
N VAL A 309 -38.85 15.07 -99.20
CA VAL A 309 -37.99 15.41 -98.06
C VAL A 309 -36.66 14.73 -98.31
N SER A 310 -35.66 15.49 -98.73
CA SER A 310 -34.28 15.00 -98.68
C SER A 310 -33.95 14.87 -97.20
N ASP A 311 -33.82 13.64 -96.72
CA ASP A 311 -33.20 13.39 -95.45
C ASP A 311 -31.83 14.09 -95.47
N GLY A 312 -31.59 14.92 -94.47
CA GLY A 312 -30.37 15.73 -94.39
C GLY A 312 -29.14 14.82 -94.30
N PRO A 313 -27.94 15.32 -94.60
CA PRO A 313 -26.73 14.53 -94.51
C PRO A 313 -26.54 14.06 -93.06
N GLU A 314 -26.48 12.74 -92.88
CA GLU A 314 -26.04 12.09 -91.64
C GLU A 314 -24.74 12.76 -91.17
N PHE A 315 -24.82 13.53 -90.09
CA PHE A 315 -23.65 14.07 -89.41
C PHE A 315 -23.03 12.95 -88.57
N THR A 316 -22.58 11.90 -89.25
CA THR A 316 -21.76 10.83 -88.69
C THR A 316 -20.36 11.39 -88.56
N SER A 317 -20.02 11.72 -87.32
CA SER A 317 -18.76 12.27 -86.83
C SER A 317 -17.53 11.73 -87.58
N SER A 318 -17.03 12.54 -88.53
CA SER A 318 -15.67 12.43 -89.04
C SER A 318 -14.72 13.04 -88.02
N GLN A 319 -14.16 12.21 -87.16
CA GLN A 319 -12.83 12.42 -86.57
C GLN A 319 -12.37 11.09 -85.99
N LEU A 320 -11.73 10.27 -86.83
CA LEU A 320 -10.43 9.67 -86.55
C LEU A 320 -10.01 8.83 -87.77
N ASN A 321 -9.03 9.36 -88.50
CA ASN A 321 -8.22 8.66 -89.47
C ASN A 321 -7.60 7.40 -88.84
N GLY A 322 -7.81 6.24 -89.45
CA GLY A 322 -7.16 4.99 -89.02
C GLY A 322 -7.62 3.77 -89.82
N SER A 323 -7.26 3.75 -91.09
CA SER A 323 -7.07 2.60 -92.00
C SER A 323 -7.44 1.16 -91.56
N SER A 324 -8.09 0.46 -92.52
CA SER A 324 -8.23 -1.01 -92.65
C SER A 324 -9.37 -1.60 -91.82
N GLY A 325 -10.50 -2.03 -92.37
CA GLY A 325 -10.65 -3.01 -93.44
C GLY A 325 -11.29 -4.27 -92.83
N THR A 326 -12.36 -4.77 -93.45
CA THR A 326 -13.09 -6.04 -93.17
C THR A 326 -14.31 -5.98 -92.24
N VAL A 327 -15.51 -5.76 -92.81
CA VAL A 327 -16.78 -6.32 -92.32
C VAL A 327 -17.61 -6.80 -93.51
N SER A 328 -17.74 -8.11 -93.67
CA SER A 328 -18.78 -8.78 -94.46
C SER A 328 -18.93 -10.21 -93.94
N GLY A 329 -19.56 -10.34 -92.78
CA GLY A 329 -20.19 -11.58 -92.33
C GLY A 329 -21.69 -11.29 -92.23
N GLU A 330 -22.51 -12.29 -92.57
CA GLU A 330 -23.97 -12.29 -92.42
C GLU A 330 -24.79 -11.77 -93.63
N ARG A 331 -24.67 -12.47 -94.77
CA ARG A 331 -25.72 -12.51 -95.80
C ARG A 331 -25.83 -13.92 -96.41
N LEU A 332 -26.46 -14.83 -95.66
CA LEU A 332 -26.85 -16.16 -96.17
C LEU A 332 -28.21 -16.10 -96.85
N LEU A 333 -28.26 -15.52 -98.06
CA LEU A 333 -29.32 -15.79 -99.04
C LEU A 333 -28.76 -15.52 -100.44
N ALA A 334 -28.66 -16.56 -101.27
CA ALA A 334 -28.44 -16.43 -102.70
C ALA A 334 -29.64 -17.05 -103.46
N GLU A 335 -30.49 -16.15 -103.94
CA GLU A 335 -31.44 -16.25 -105.09
C GLU A 335 -32.62 -17.26 -105.08
N PRO A 336 -33.81 -16.89 -105.61
CA PRO A 336 -35.06 -17.64 -105.45
C PRO A 336 -35.34 -18.72 -106.52
N THR A 337 -34.45 -18.99 -107.49
CA THR A 337 -34.86 -19.74 -108.70
C THR A 337 -33.90 -20.83 -109.21
N THR A 338 -32.88 -21.24 -108.46
CA THR A 338 -32.15 -22.49 -108.77
C THR A 338 -31.93 -23.33 -107.52
N GLY A 339 -32.67 -24.44 -107.44
CA GLY A 339 -32.67 -25.36 -106.31
C GLY A 339 -31.35 -26.12 -106.15
N TYR A 340 -31.11 -26.51 -104.89
CA TYR A 340 -30.06 -27.40 -104.41
C TYR A 340 -29.73 -28.54 -105.38
N GLN A 341 -28.43 -28.72 -105.65
CA GLN A 341 -27.90 -29.93 -106.29
C GLN A 341 -27.99 -31.11 -105.29
N PRO A 342 -28.71 -32.21 -105.63
CA PRO A 342 -28.96 -33.34 -104.70
C PRO A 342 -27.71 -34.10 -104.19
N GLY A 343 -26.50 -33.80 -104.68
CA GLY A 343 -25.26 -34.42 -104.19
C GLY A 343 -24.77 -33.93 -102.83
N HIS A 344 -25.30 -32.82 -102.30
CA HIS A 344 -24.87 -32.26 -101.01
C HIS A 344 -25.78 -32.62 -99.82
N ILE A 345 -26.90 -33.30 -100.05
CA ILE A 345 -27.84 -33.68 -98.98
C ILE A 345 -27.42 -35.00 -98.32
N LEU A 346 -26.84 -35.95 -99.07
CA LEU A 346 -26.43 -37.25 -98.54
C LEU A 346 -25.06 -37.24 -97.83
N ASN A 347 -24.19 -36.27 -98.12
CA ASN A 347 -22.94 -36.06 -97.37
C ASN A 347 -23.12 -35.12 -96.17
N LEU A 348 -24.19 -34.33 -96.14
CA LEU A 348 -24.51 -33.52 -94.98
C LEU A 348 -25.10 -34.38 -93.86
N ASP A 349 -25.93 -35.39 -94.15
CA ASP A 349 -26.53 -36.24 -93.11
C ASP A 349 -25.48 -37.12 -92.40
N LEU A 350 -24.58 -37.78 -93.15
CA LEU A 350 -23.51 -38.59 -92.55
C LEU A 350 -22.47 -37.75 -91.79
N ARG A 351 -22.15 -36.55 -92.28
CA ARG A 351 -21.18 -35.67 -91.63
C ARG A 351 -21.80 -34.86 -90.50
N ALA A 352 -23.08 -34.48 -90.59
CA ALA A 352 -23.83 -33.84 -89.51
C ALA A 352 -24.09 -34.84 -88.39
N MET A 353 -24.38 -36.11 -88.68
CA MET A 353 -24.54 -37.13 -87.64
C MET A 353 -23.20 -37.44 -86.94
N ASP A 354 -22.08 -37.49 -87.67
CA ASP A 354 -20.74 -37.67 -87.09
C ASP A 354 -20.25 -36.43 -86.32
N ILE A 355 -20.61 -35.21 -86.76
CA ILE A 355 -20.38 -33.97 -86.00
C ILE A 355 -21.27 -33.92 -84.76
N MET A 356 -22.54 -34.30 -84.87
CA MET A 356 -23.49 -34.29 -83.76
C MET A 356 -23.15 -35.38 -82.72
N MET A 357 -22.60 -36.52 -83.13
CA MET A 357 -22.02 -37.52 -82.22
C MET A 357 -20.80 -36.97 -81.50
N LYS A 358 -19.85 -36.34 -82.22
CA LYS A 358 -18.66 -35.73 -81.61
C LYS A 358 -19.00 -34.58 -80.67
N ASP A 359 -19.97 -33.74 -81.03
CA ASP A 359 -20.45 -32.66 -80.19
C ASP A 359 -21.21 -33.20 -78.98
N HIS A 360 -21.93 -34.32 -79.11
CA HIS A 360 -22.58 -35.00 -77.99
C HIS A 360 -21.56 -35.63 -77.04
N ASP A 361 -20.53 -36.30 -77.57
CA ASP A 361 -19.42 -36.86 -76.79
C ASP A 361 -18.62 -35.74 -76.08
N LEU A 362 -18.43 -34.60 -76.74
CA LEU A 362 -17.79 -33.42 -76.13
C LEU A 362 -18.70 -32.81 -75.04
N LEU A 363 -20.01 -32.74 -75.27
CA LEU A 363 -20.98 -32.24 -74.30
C LEU A 363 -21.06 -33.14 -73.07
N ASP A 364 -21.01 -34.46 -73.26
CA ASP A 364 -21.03 -35.42 -72.16
C ASP A 364 -19.70 -35.44 -71.42
N GLY A 365 -18.56 -35.28 -72.11
CA GLY A 365 -17.27 -35.07 -71.45
C GLY A 365 -17.20 -33.74 -70.66
N ILE A 366 -17.82 -32.67 -71.16
CA ILE A 366 -17.94 -31.40 -70.44
C ILE A 366 -18.91 -31.54 -69.25
N LYS A 367 -20.01 -32.28 -69.38
CA LYS A 367 -20.92 -32.56 -68.26
C LYS A 367 -20.23 -33.39 -67.19
N GLU A 368 -19.49 -34.44 -67.56
CA GLU A 368 -18.72 -35.27 -66.63
C GLU A 368 -17.66 -34.42 -65.92
N ALA A 369 -16.93 -33.56 -66.63
CA ALA A 369 -15.99 -32.63 -66.02
C ALA A 369 -16.67 -31.61 -65.10
N ILE A 370 -17.89 -31.16 -65.41
CA ILE A 370 -18.69 -30.29 -64.53
C ILE A 370 -19.15 -31.06 -63.30
N GLU A 371 -19.60 -32.31 -63.44
CA GLU A 371 -20.03 -33.17 -62.33
C GLU A 371 -18.84 -33.47 -61.40
N ASP A 372 -17.66 -33.78 -61.95
CA ASP A 372 -16.42 -33.96 -61.20
C ASP A 372 -16.00 -32.69 -60.46
N LYS A 373 -16.06 -31.52 -61.12
CA LYS A 373 -15.78 -30.24 -60.46
C LYS A 373 -16.82 -29.92 -59.39
N ARG A 374 -18.08 -30.32 -59.58
CA ARG A 374 -19.15 -30.14 -58.60
C ARG A 374 -18.93 -31.03 -57.37
N ASN A 375 -18.54 -32.28 -57.57
CA ASN A 375 -18.15 -33.21 -56.50
C ASN A 375 -16.90 -32.73 -55.75
N GLU A 376 -15.90 -32.19 -56.47
CA GLU A 376 -14.74 -31.54 -55.84
C GLU A 376 -15.16 -30.31 -55.00
N VAL A 377 -16.07 -29.48 -55.50
CA VAL A 377 -16.61 -28.33 -54.75
C VAL A 377 -17.40 -28.78 -53.52
N GLU A 378 -18.18 -29.86 -53.61
CA GLU A 378 -18.89 -30.42 -52.46
C GLU A 378 -17.96 -31.01 -51.41
N THR A 379 -16.93 -31.76 -51.83
CA THR A 379 -15.92 -32.31 -50.90
C THR A 379 -15.08 -31.22 -50.24
N LEU A 380 -14.70 -30.18 -50.98
CA LEU A 380 -14.08 -28.98 -50.42
C LEU A 380 -15.04 -28.26 -49.47
N GLY A 381 -16.33 -28.16 -49.81
CA GLY A 381 -17.37 -27.60 -48.95
C GLY A 381 -17.52 -28.36 -47.63
N HIS A 382 -17.47 -29.69 -47.63
CA HIS A 382 -17.46 -30.50 -46.42
C HIS A 382 -16.18 -30.29 -45.60
N ARG A 383 -15.01 -30.18 -46.26
CA ARG A 383 -13.74 -29.89 -45.58
C ARG A 383 -13.71 -28.50 -44.95
N VAL A 384 -14.25 -27.48 -45.63
CA VAL A 384 -14.37 -26.12 -45.08
C VAL A 384 -15.29 -26.13 -43.86
N ARG A 385 -16.46 -26.79 -43.96
CA ARG A 385 -17.42 -26.87 -42.85
C ARG A 385 -16.84 -27.60 -41.63
N ALA A 386 -16.10 -28.69 -41.85
CA ALA A 386 -15.40 -29.39 -40.78
C ALA A 386 -14.31 -28.53 -40.14
N ALA A 387 -13.57 -27.75 -40.93
CA ALA A 387 -12.57 -26.82 -40.42
C ALA A 387 -13.19 -25.65 -39.64
N GLU A 388 -14.34 -25.13 -40.08
CA GLU A 388 -15.10 -24.09 -39.37
C GLU A 388 -15.63 -24.60 -38.02
N GLU A 389 -16.12 -25.84 -37.97
CA GLU A 389 -16.63 -26.46 -36.74
C GLU A 389 -15.51 -26.71 -35.72
N GLU A 390 -14.33 -27.16 -36.17
CA GLU A 390 -13.15 -27.29 -35.30
C GLU A 390 -12.58 -25.93 -34.87
N TYR A 391 -12.63 -24.92 -35.73
CA TYR A 391 -12.28 -23.55 -35.36
C TYR A 391 -13.22 -23.00 -34.29
N GLU A 392 -14.53 -23.23 -34.42
CA GLU A 392 -15.48 -22.71 -33.44
C GLU A 392 -15.38 -23.47 -32.10
N LYS A 393 -15.15 -24.79 -32.11
CA LYS A 393 -14.84 -25.54 -30.88
C LYS A 393 -13.56 -25.04 -30.21
N THR A 394 -12.49 -24.81 -30.96
CA THR A 394 -11.22 -24.32 -30.38
C THR A 394 -11.38 -22.89 -29.84
N LYS A 395 -12.17 -22.05 -30.51
CA LYS A 395 -12.52 -20.72 -30.03
C LYS A 395 -13.35 -20.79 -28.74
N GLU A 396 -14.37 -21.64 -28.66
CA GLU A 396 -15.17 -21.86 -27.46
C GLU A 396 -14.34 -22.38 -26.28
N VAL A 397 -13.43 -23.33 -26.54
CA VAL A 397 -12.48 -23.80 -25.51
C VAL A 397 -11.56 -22.68 -25.07
N THR A 398 -11.06 -21.87 -26.00
CA THR A 398 -10.16 -20.74 -25.68
C THR A 398 -10.90 -19.65 -24.90
N THR A 399 -12.15 -19.33 -25.24
CA THR A 399 -12.96 -18.34 -24.50
C THR A 399 -13.32 -18.86 -23.12
N ALA A 400 -13.69 -20.14 -23.00
CA ALA A 400 -13.93 -20.78 -21.69
C ALA A 400 -12.67 -20.80 -20.83
N GLN A 401 -11.51 -21.09 -21.41
CA GLN A 401 -10.23 -21.09 -20.70
C GLN A 401 -9.83 -19.68 -20.25
N LYS A 402 -10.07 -18.65 -21.08
CA LYS A 402 -9.88 -17.24 -20.70
C LYS A 402 -10.80 -16.81 -19.55
N LEU A 403 -12.09 -17.13 -19.63
CA LEU A 403 -13.03 -16.82 -18.54
C LEU A 403 -12.63 -17.51 -17.23
N ASN A 404 -12.12 -18.74 -17.30
CA ASN A 404 -11.64 -19.46 -16.12
C ASN A 404 -10.34 -18.85 -15.56
N SER A 405 -9.39 -18.44 -16.41
CA SER A 405 -8.19 -17.73 -15.96
C SER A 405 -8.53 -16.37 -15.38
N ASP A 406 -9.46 -15.63 -15.98
CA ASP A 406 -9.91 -14.32 -15.50
C ASP A 406 -10.58 -14.45 -14.13
N ALA A 407 -11.43 -15.48 -13.93
CA ALA A 407 -12.02 -15.78 -12.62
C ALA A 407 -10.97 -16.14 -11.56
N GLN A 408 -9.90 -16.85 -11.95
CA GLN A 408 -8.78 -17.15 -11.04
C GLN A 408 -7.97 -15.90 -10.70
N ILE A 409 -7.74 -15.01 -11.68
CA ILE A 409 -7.10 -13.72 -11.47
C ILE A 409 -7.93 -12.87 -10.49
N GLU A 410 -9.24 -12.76 -10.69
CA GLU A 410 -10.13 -12.00 -9.79
C GLU A 410 -10.09 -12.57 -8.36
N LYS A 411 -10.03 -13.89 -8.20
CA LYS A 411 -9.88 -14.52 -6.88
C LYS A 411 -8.55 -14.16 -6.23
N MET A 412 -7.45 -14.22 -6.97
CA MET A 412 -6.13 -13.84 -6.46
C MET A 412 -6.05 -12.34 -6.15
N GLU A 413 -6.67 -11.47 -6.96
CA GLU A 413 -6.76 -10.04 -6.70
C GLU A 413 -7.55 -9.74 -5.43
N LYS A 414 -8.64 -10.48 -5.18
CA LYS A 414 -9.42 -10.37 -3.95
C LYS A 414 -8.67 -10.85 -2.72
N GLU A 415 -7.90 -11.93 -2.82
CA GLU A 415 -7.02 -12.39 -1.75
C GLU A 415 -5.87 -11.40 -1.48
N LEU A 416 -5.27 -10.82 -2.53
CA LEU A 416 -4.28 -9.75 -2.41
C LEU A 416 -4.87 -8.49 -1.77
N ALA A 417 -6.10 -8.09 -2.14
CA ALA A 417 -6.78 -6.96 -1.53
C ALA A 417 -7.06 -7.22 -0.04
N LYS A 418 -7.47 -8.44 0.31
CA LYS A 418 -7.68 -8.84 1.71
C LYS A 418 -6.38 -8.86 2.50
N MET A 419 -5.29 -9.38 1.94
CA MET A 419 -3.97 -9.35 2.59
C MET A 419 -3.45 -7.92 2.75
N ARG A 420 -3.63 -7.06 1.74
CA ARG A 420 -3.30 -5.63 1.83
C ARG A 420 -4.09 -4.94 2.93
N ALA A 421 -5.39 -5.19 3.03
CA ALA A 421 -6.22 -4.65 4.09
C ALA A 421 -5.76 -5.11 5.48
N GLY A 422 -5.48 -6.41 5.65
CA GLY A 422 -4.97 -6.96 6.92
C GLY A 422 -3.58 -6.44 7.29
N LEU A 423 -2.68 -6.26 6.32
CA LEU A 423 -1.38 -5.64 6.55
C LEU A 423 -1.53 -4.18 6.97
N THR A 424 -2.38 -3.40 6.31
CA THR A 424 -2.65 -2.00 6.69
C THR A 424 -3.24 -1.91 8.10
N GLU A 425 -4.17 -2.79 8.47
CA GLU A 425 -4.74 -2.86 9.82
C GLU A 425 -3.67 -3.23 10.87
N SER A 426 -2.82 -4.22 10.57
CA SER A 426 -1.70 -4.58 11.44
C SER A 426 -0.68 -3.46 11.60
N VAL A 427 -0.40 -2.70 10.54
CA VAL A 427 0.49 -1.53 10.58
C VAL A 427 -0.11 -0.44 11.44
N GLN A 428 -1.41 -0.12 11.29
CA GLN A 428 -2.09 0.86 12.14
C GLN A 428 -2.07 0.46 13.62
N PHE A 429 -2.26 -0.83 13.92
CA PHE A 429 -2.15 -1.32 15.30
C PHE A 429 -0.73 -1.17 15.87
N MET A 430 0.30 -1.44 15.04
CA MET A 430 1.69 -1.25 15.44
C MET A 430 2.02 0.23 15.66
N GLU A 431 1.60 1.12 14.77
CA GLU A 431 1.77 2.58 14.91
C GLU A 431 1.07 3.11 16.17
N GLN A 432 -0.14 2.62 16.47
CA GLN A 432 -0.83 3.01 17.70
C GLN A 432 -0.09 2.53 18.96
N ARG A 433 0.48 1.32 18.92
CA ARG A 433 1.27 0.79 20.04
C ARG A 433 2.60 1.54 20.20
N GLU A 434 3.25 1.90 19.11
CA GLU A 434 4.44 2.75 19.11
C GLU A 434 4.12 4.12 19.72
N MET A 435 3.04 4.77 19.27
CA MET A 435 2.61 6.07 19.79
C MET A 435 2.34 6.01 21.30
N ASN A 436 1.64 4.97 21.78
CA ASN A 436 1.40 4.80 23.22
C ASN A 436 2.71 4.60 23.99
N THR A 437 3.61 3.75 23.49
CA THR A 437 4.91 3.50 24.12
C THR A 437 5.76 4.78 24.16
N ASN A 438 5.72 5.59 23.10
CA ASN A 438 6.42 6.87 23.05
C ASN A 438 5.85 7.87 24.06
N ILE A 439 4.52 7.94 24.21
CA ILE A 439 3.88 8.76 25.25
C ILE A 439 4.30 8.32 26.66
N GLU A 440 4.34 7.01 26.93
CA GLU A 440 4.82 6.48 28.21
C GLU A 440 6.29 6.83 28.46
N TYR A 441 7.14 6.72 27.43
CA TYR A 441 8.54 7.12 27.49
C TYR A 441 8.70 8.62 27.78
N GLU A 442 7.95 9.48 27.10
CA GLU A 442 7.94 10.93 27.35
C GLU A 442 7.48 11.24 28.78
N GLN A 443 6.43 10.58 29.28
CA GLN A 443 5.98 10.74 30.65
C GLN A 443 7.02 10.30 31.67
N LEU A 444 7.70 9.17 31.45
CA LEU A 444 8.79 8.71 32.30
C LEU A 444 9.96 9.70 32.29
N THR A 445 10.28 10.25 31.13
CA THR A 445 11.34 11.27 30.99
C THR A 445 11.00 12.53 31.78
N VAL A 446 9.76 13.01 31.69
CA VAL A 446 9.29 14.17 32.47
C VAL A 446 9.33 13.86 33.97
N ARG A 447 8.88 12.68 34.40
CA ARG A 447 8.94 12.28 35.83
C ARG A 447 10.38 12.18 36.34
N ALA A 448 11.29 11.61 35.55
CA ALA A 448 12.70 11.52 35.90
C ALA A 448 13.36 12.90 36.02
N ASN A 449 13.04 13.83 35.11
CA ASN A 449 13.53 15.20 35.21
C ASN A 449 12.95 15.94 36.42
N ALA A 450 11.66 15.77 36.72
CA ALA A 450 11.03 16.36 37.90
C ALA A 450 11.66 15.82 39.21
N LEU A 451 11.90 14.51 39.30
CA LEU A 451 12.59 13.91 40.45
C LEU A 451 14.03 14.43 40.58
N ARG A 452 14.74 14.58 39.45
CA ARG A 452 16.09 15.14 39.44
C ARG A 452 16.10 16.59 39.94
N GLU A 453 15.13 17.41 39.53
CA GLU A 453 14.99 18.80 39.99
C GLU A 453 14.62 18.89 41.48
N GLU A 454 13.76 17.98 41.96
CA GLU A 454 13.44 17.87 43.39
C GLU A 454 14.67 17.49 44.23
N LEU A 455 15.46 16.52 43.77
CA LEU A 455 16.72 16.13 44.42
C LEU A 455 17.75 17.26 44.39
N HIS A 456 17.91 17.97 43.27
CA HIS A 456 18.79 19.14 43.21
C HIS A 456 18.34 20.23 44.17
N THR A 457 17.05 20.51 44.24
CA THR A 457 16.51 21.48 45.20
C THR A 457 16.73 21.03 46.65
N GLY A 458 16.62 19.73 46.92
CA GLY A 458 16.94 19.13 48.22
C GLY A 458 18.41 19.30 48.61
N ILE A 459 19.31 18.99 47.66
CA ILE A 459 20.76 19.20 47.82
C ILE A 459 21.04 20.68 48.09
N ASP A 460 20.46 21.60 47.31
CA ASP A 460 20.66 23.04 47.49
C ASP A 460 20.21 23.53 48.87
N ARG A 461 19.12 22.98 49.43
CA ARG A 461 18.68 23.28 50.81
C ARG A 461 19.69 22.80 51.84
N ILE A 462 20.11 21.53 51.75
CA ILE A 462 21.10 20.95 52.68
C ILE A 462 22.41 21.73 52.61
N LEU A 463 22.86 22.08 51.40
CA LEU A 463 24.07 22.84 51.17
C LEU A 463 23.94 24.26 51.77
N ASN A 464 22.79 24.91 51.62
CA ASN A 464 22.50 26.18 52.30
C ASN A 464 22.56 26.07 53.82
N ASP A 465 22.00 25.01 54.40
CA ASP A 465 21.97 24.82 55.85
C ASP A 465 23.37 24.49 56.39
N VAL A 466 24.18 23.72 55.66
CA VAL A 466 25.59 23.49 55.98
C VAL A 466 26.40 24.79 55.89
N ILE A 467 26.15 25.63 54.86
CA ILE A 467 26.79 26.95 54.76
C ILE A 467 26.41 27.82 55.96
N LYS A 468 25.13 27.91 56.32
CA LYS A 468 24.68 28.67 57.49
C LYS A 468 25.28 28.15 58.79
N PHE A 469 25.34 26.84 58.97
CA PHE A 469 25.98 26.21 60.11
C PHE A 469 27.47 26.56 60.18
N LYS A 470 28.18 26.46 59.05
CA LYS A 470 29.59 26.86 58.96
C LYS A 470 29.78 28.33 59.32
N ILE A 471 28.96 29.23 58.76
CA ILE A 471 29.02 30.67 59.09
C ILE A 471 28.76 30.89 60.58
N HIS A 472 27.82 30.17 61.18
CA HIS A 472 27.53 30.28 62.60
C HIS A 472 28.69 29.82 63.48
N ILE A 473 29.31 28.68 63.16
CA ILE A 473 30.49 28.18 63.89
C ILE A 473 31.69 29.11 63.70
N GLN A 474 31.94 29.60 62.49
CA GLN A 474 33.00 30.59 62.23
C GLN A 474 32.78 31.85 63.06
N LYS A 475 31.56 32.39 63.07
CA LYS A 475 31.25 33.55 63.91
C LYS A 475 31.46 33.28 65.39
N ASN A 476 31.01 32.13 65.90
CA ASN A 476 31.23 31.78 67.30
C ASN A 476 32.73 31.64 67.62
N LEU A 477 33.53 31.06 66.72
CA LEU A 477 34.99 30.97 66.87
C LEU A 477 35.65 32.36 66.85
N ASP A 478 35.25 33.24 65.94
CA ASP A 478 35.73 34.63 65.90
C ASP A 478 35.35 35.37 67.20
N ASP A 479 34.13 35.18 67.71
CA ASP A 479 33.67 35.75 68.97
C ASP A 479 34.48 35.19 70.17
N TYR A 480 34.82 33.89 70.17
CA TYR A 480 35.69 33.27 71.19
C TYR A 480 37.14 33.74 71.08
N GLU A 481 37.67 33.90 69.86
CA GLU A 481 39.02 34.45 69.64
C GLU A 481 39.10 35.89 70.15
N GLY A 482 38.07 36.71 69.88
CA GLY A 482 37.93 38.04 70.45
C GLY A 482 37.88 38.02 71.98
N PHE A 483 37.07 37.13 72.58
CA PHE A 483 37.02 36.98 74.04
C PHE A 483 38.37 36.58 74.66
N VAL A 484 39.10 35.66 74.03
CA VAL A 484 40.42 35.23 74.49
C VAL A 484 41.44 36.36 74.33
N ALA A 485 41.37 37.14 73.24
CA ALA A 485 42.23 38.30 73.04
C ALA A 485 41.97 39.38 74.11
N ASP A 486 40.69 39.66 74.43
CA ASP A 486 40.30 40.61 75.46
C ASP A 486 40.75 40.18 76.87
N GLU A 487 40.60 38.89 77.22
CA GLU A 487 41.06 38.38 78.52
C GLU A 487 42.59 38.32 78.61
N LEU A 488 43.28 38.03 77.50
CA LEU A 488 44.75 38.10 77.44
C LEU A 488 45.26 39.53 77.63
N GLU A 489 44.62 40.53 77.02
CA GLU A 489 44.95 41.95 77.22
C GLU A 489 44.73 42.38 78.68
N LYS A 490 43.69 41.85 79.33
CA LYS A 490 43.36 42.12 80.73
C LYS A 490 44.32 41.47 81.73
N GLU A 491 44.74 40.23 81.49
CA GLU A 491 45.73 39.53 82.33
C GLU A 491 47.13 40.14 82.18
N LEU A 492 47.56 40.47 80.94
CA LEU A 492 48.80 41.25 80.71
C LEU A 492 48.73 42.67 81.29
N GLY A 493 47.53 43.23 81.43
CA GLY A 493 47.31 44.52 82.08
C GLY A 493 47.22 44.47 83.62
N SER A 494 47.05 43.29 84.23
CA SER A 494 46.89 43.15 85.69
C SER A 494 48.18 42.82 86.44
N ASP A 495 49.24 42.40 85.75
CA ASP A 495 50.50 41.97 86.38
C ASP A 495 51.43 43.14 86.81
N GLU A 496 50.97 44.40 86.72
CA GLU A 496 51.72 45.58 87.25
C GLU A 496 51.20 46.12 88.59
N VAL A 497 50.12 45.58 89.17
CA VAL A 497 49.52 46.17 90.39
C VAL A 497 49.05 45.13 91.42
N SER A 498 49.97 44.36 92.01
CA SER A 498 50.00 44.04 93.46
C SER A 498 50.99 42.91 93.79
N GLU A 499 52.22 43.26 94.17
CA GLU A 499 52.85 42.64 95.34
C GLU A 499 53.97 43.53 95.90
N ASP A 500 53.76 43.91 97.16
CA ASP A 500 54.73 44.35 98.17
C ASP A 500 55.40 45.73 98.10
N THR A 501 54.65 46.71 98.63
CA THR A 501 55.22 47.68 99.57
C THR A 501 55.82 46.97 100.80
N ARG A 502 57.15 46.86 100.86
CA ARG A 502 57.86 46.84 102.15
C ARG A 502 59.16 47.64 102.09
N ALA A 503 59.14 48.74 102.83
CA ALA A 503 60.20 49.69 103.02
C ALA A 503 61.54 49.05 103.42
N LEU A 504 62.62 49.60 102.88
CA LEU A 504 63.87 49.84 103.60
C LEU A 504 64.61 51.04 102.96
N ASP A 505 64.81 52.06 103.80
CA ASP A 505 65.74 53.20 103.72
C ASP A 505 65.40 54.40 102.82
N LEU A 506 64.62 55.35 103.35
CA LEU A 506 65.10 56.52 104.12
C LEU A 506 63.96 57.41 104.63
#